data_AF-A0A968E790-F1
#
_entry.id   AF-A0A968E790-F1
#
_cell.length_a   1.000
_cell.length_b   1.000
_cell.length_c   1.000
_cell.angle_alpha   90.00
_cell.angle_beta   90.00
_cell.angle_gamma   90.00
#
_symmetry.space_group_name_H-M   'P 1'
#
loop_
_entity.id
_entity.type
_entity.pdbx_description
1 polymer ?
#
loop_
_entity_poly.entity_id
_entity_poly.type
_entity_poly.pdbx_seq_one_letter_code
_entity_poly.pdbx_strand_id
1 'polypeptide(L)'
;ADGALSGIGQITINGSNFSPAIEKNAVFFGSTIAAVLSASESELIVQTPRVIGDSIEVKVSVVGALLYSDPIYYTIEPAAIELGGYGLLNEDLFAITVDANENVYV
;
A
#
# COMPACT_ATOMS: atom_id res chain seq x y z
N ALA A 1 2.89 13.95 -5.20
CA ALA A 1 1.80 13.48 -4.33
C ALA A 1 2.43 12.61 -3.25
N ASP A 2 1.92 12.63 -2.03
CA ASP A 2 2.35 11.64 -1.04
C ASP A 2 1.99 10.25 -1.57
N GLY A 3 2.97 9.36 -1.60
CA GLY A 3 2.83 7.97 -2.05
C GLY A 3 3.46 7.02 -1.06
N ALA A 4 3.04 5.77 -1.09
CA ALA A 4 3.59 4.73 -0.23
C ALA A 4 3.88 3.45 -1.01
N LEU A 5 4.83 2.66 -0.52
CA LEU A 5 5.23 1.41 -1.16
C LEU A 5 4.19 0.32 -0.94
N SER A 6 3.91 -0.46 -1.98
CA SER A 6 2.95 -1.57 -1.97
C SER A 6 3.30 -2.63 -0.92
N GLY A 7 2.36 -2.95 -0.04
CA GLY A 7 2.49 -4.04 0.93
C GLY A 7 3.37 -3.78 2.15
N ILE A 8 4.15 -2.70 2.19
CA ILE A 8 5.08 -2.39 3.29
C ILE A 8 4.99 -0.94 3.79
N GLY A 9 4.33 -0.06 3.04
CA GLY A 9 4.12 1.31 3.44
C GLY A 9 3.16 1.41 4.62
N GLN A 10 3.33 2.44 5.44
CA GLN A 10 2.41 2.79 6.51
C GLN A 10 1.85 4.18 6.20
N ILE A 11 0.53 4.33 6.24
CA ILE A 11 -0.13 5.61 6.05
C ILE A 11 -0.98 5.99 7.26
N THR A 12 -1.06 7.29 7.52
CA THR A 12 -1.95 7.86 8.53
C THR A 12 -3.18 8.45 7.84
N ILE A 13 -4.36 8.03 8.28
CA ILE A 13 -5.65 8.55 7.81
C ILE A 13 -6.25 9.38 8.95
N ASN A 14 -6.35 10.69 8.73
CA ASN A 14 -7.00 11.61 9.66
C ASN A 14 -8.47 11.76 9.30
N GLY A 15 -9.34 11.80 10.32
CA GLY A 15 -10.78 11.89 10.13
C GLY A 15 -11.53 12.10 11.44
N SER A 16 -12.78 11.63 11.47
CA SER A 16 -13.62 11.65 12.65
C SER A 16 -14.57 10.46 12.65
N ASN A 17 -15.09 10.11 13.82
CA ASN A 17 -16.05 9.02 14.03
C ASN A 17 -15.51 7.62 13.67
N PHE A 18 -14.19 7.44 13.69
CA PHE A 18 -13.60 6.12 13.64
C PHE A 18 -13.87 5.38 14.96
N SER A 19 -13.88 4.04 14.91
CA SER A 19 -13.92 3.27 16.14
C SER A 19 -12.51 3.25 16.77
N PRO A 20 -12.36 3.40 18.09
CA PRO A 20 -11.07 3.17 18.75
C PRO A 20 -10.66 1.68 18.73
N ALA A 21 -11.58 0.76 18.38
CA ALA A 21 -11.28 -0.65 18.20
C ALA A 21 -10.88 -0.94 16.75
N ILE A 22 -9.67 -1.48 16.55
CA ILE A 22 -9.06 -1.74 15.23
C ILE A 22 -10.01 -2.58 14.35
N GLU A 23 -10.54 -3.67 14.90
CA GLU A 23 -11.40 -4.64 14.22
C GLU A 23 -12.76 -4.08 13.76
N LYS A 24 -13.12 -2.87 14.21
CA LYS A 24 -14.35 -2.18 13.83
C LYS A 24 -14.15 -1.16 12.72
N ASN A 25 -12.93 -0.99 12.21
CA ASN A 25 -12.63 -0.17 11.06
C ASN A 25 -12.15 -1.05 9.90
N ALA A 26 -12.73 -0.85 8.73
CA ALA A 26 -12.26 -1.45 7.49
C ALA A 26 -11.80 -0.34 6.53
N VAL A 27 -10.53 -0.37 6.15
CA VAL A 27 -9.94 0.61 5.22
C VAL A 27 -9.70 -0.07 3.88
N PHE A 28 -10.31 0.48 2.84
CA PHE A 28 -10.28 -0.04 1.48
C PHE A 28 -9.36 0.80 0.63
N PHE A 29 -8.56 0.14 -0.20
CA PHE A 29 -7.77 0.69 -1.30
C PHE A 29 -8.27 0.01 -2.58
N GLY A 30 -9.16 0.69 -3.30
CA GLY A 30 -9.97 0.08 -4.36
C GLY A 30 -10.78 -1.09 -3.80
N SER A 31 -10.56 -2.29 -4.33
CA SER A 31 -11.20 -3.53 -3.86
C SER A 31 -10.42 -4.26 -2.76
N THR A 32 -9.27 -3.76 -2.33
CA THR A 32 -8.37 -4.47 -1.39
C THR A 32 -8.42 -3.83 -0.01
N ILE A 33 -8.52 -4.64 1.04
CA ILE A 33 -8.53 -4.17 2.43
C ILE A 33 -7.10 -4.03 2.94
N ALA A 34 -6.80 -2.90 3.57
CA ALA A 34 -5.56 -2.63 4.29
C ALA A 34 -5.63 -3.15 5.73
N ALA A 35 -4.48 -3.54 6.28
CA ALA A 35 -4.39 -3.91 7.69
C ALA A 35 -4.34 -2.64 8.55
N VAL A 36 -5.29 -2.49 9.47
CA VAL A 36 -5.29 -1.39 10.45
C VAL A 36 -4.35 -1.75 11.60
N LEU A 37 -3.35 -0.91 11.86
CA LEU A 37 -2.31 -1.10 12.87
C LEU A 37 -2.63 -0.37 14.18
N SER A 38 -3.29 0.79 14.11
CA SER A 38 -3.81 1.51 15.27
C SER A 38 -5.08 2.28 14.91
N ALA A 39 -5.91 2.54 15.92
CA ALA A 39 -7.14 3.28 15.76
C ALA A 39 -7.44 4.19 16.96
N SER A 40 -7.89 5.39 16.66
CA SER A 40 -8.53 6.34 17.58
C SER A 40 -9.78 6.91 16.92
N GLU A 41 -10.53 7.75 17.61
CA GLU A 41 -11.74 8.36 17.04
C GLU A 41 -11.48 9.30 15.84
N SER A 42 -10.23 9.76 15.68
CA SER A 42 -9.83 10.74 14.65
C SER A 42 -8.63 10.34 13.80
N GLU A 43 -7.99 9.21 14.07
CA GLU A 43 -6.80 8.75 13.36
C GLU A 43 -6.79 7.22 13.22
N LEU A 44 -6.47 6.75 12.01
CA LEU A 44 -6.13 5.35 11.73
C LEU A 44 -4.72 5.29 11.16
N ILE A 45 -3.93 4.35 11.64
CA ILE A 45 -2.67 3.98 11.00
C ILE A 45 -2.89 2.64 10.31
N VAL A 46 -2.57 2.55 9.02
CA VAL A 46 -2.76 1.33 8.24
C VAL A 46 -1.50 0.95 7.47
N GLN A 47 -1.29 -0.35 7.28
CA GLN A 47 -0.30 -0.88 6.35
C GLN A 47 -0.93 -0.95 4.96
N THR A 48 -0.24 -0.41 3.95
CA THR A 48 -0.68 -0.43 2.56
C THR A 48 -0.87 -1.88 2.08
N PRO A 49 -1.95 -2.18 1.34
CA PRO A 49 -2.10 -3.49 0.75
C PRO A 49 -1.17 -3.69 -0.44
N ARG A 50 -1.08 -4.92 -0.94
CA ARG A 50 -0.30 -5.29 -2.14
C ARG A 50 -1.03 -4.90 -3.43
N VAL A 51 -1.26 -3.60 -3.60
CA VAL A 51 -1.84 -2.98 -4.81
C VAL A 51 -0.87 -1.95 -5.37
N ILE A 52 -1.02 -1.56 -6.63
CA ILE A 52 -0.20 -0.51 -7.28
C ILE A 52 -1.15 0.35 -8.11
N GLY A 53 -0.92 1.66 -8.12
CA GLY A 53 -1.67 2.57 -8.96
C GLY A 53 -1.49 4.03 -8.57
N ASP A 54 -1.61 4.91 -9.56
CA ASP A 54 -1.38 6.34 -9.39
C ASP A 54 -2.57 7.07 -8.73
N SER A 55 -3.76 6.46 -8.77
CA SER A 55 -5.00 7.01 -8.24
C SER A 55 -5.91 5.90 -7.71
N ILE A 56 -5.57 5.37 -6.53
CA ILE A 56 -6.38 4.36 -5.85
C ILE A 56 -7.38 5.06 -4.94
N GLU A 57 -8.66 4.75 -5.14
CA GLU A 57 -9.73 5.22 -4.26
C GLU A 57 -9.58 4.60 -2.86
N VAL A 58 -9.44 5.43 -1.82
CA VAL A 58 -9.34 5.03 -0.42
C VAL A 58 -10.61 5.44 0.31
N LYS A 59 -11.25 4.48 0.97
CA LYS A 59 -12.48 4.67 1.75
C LYS A 59 -12.42 3.93 3.08
N VAL A 60 -13.07 4.47 4.09
CA VAL A 60 -13.19 3.86 5.41
C VAL A 60 -14.65 3.47 5.66
N SER A 61 -14.85 2.27 6.21
CA SER A 61 -16.12 1.83 6.78
C SER A 61 -15.93 1.56 8.26
N VAL A 62 -16.90 1.99 9.06
CA VAL A 62 -16.94 1.76 10.51
C VAL A 62 -18.16 0.92 10.83
N VAL A 63 -18.02 -0.11 11.66
CA VAL A 63 -19.14 -0.97 12.05
C VAL A 63 -20.29 -0.12 12.64
N GLY A 64 -21.48 -0.23 12.05
CA GLY A 64 -22.67 0.53 12.43
C GLY A 64 -22.88 1.82 11.63
N ALA A 65 -21.89 2.27 10.84
CA ALA A 65 -22.09 3.34 9.87
C ALA A 65 -22.89 2.82 8.66
N LEU A 66 -23.83 3.64 8.18
CA LEU A 66 -24.63 3.31 6.99
C LEU A 66 -23.86 3.56 5.68
N LEU A 67 -22.92 4.51 5.71
CA LEU A 67 -22.16 4.97 4.55
C LEU A 67 -20.66 4.80 4.80
N TYR A 68 -19.91 4.73 3.71
CA TYR A 68 -18.45 4.90 3.72
C TYR A 68 -18.09 6.37 3.97
N SER A 69 -16.83 6.62 4.32
CA SER A 69 -16.24 7.96 4.21
C SER A 69 -16.30 8.46 2.77
N ASP A 70 -16.18 9.77 2.59
CA ASP A 70 -15.86 10.32 1.28
C ASP A 70 -14.53 9.72 0.79
N PRO A 71 -14.43 9.40 -0.51
CA PRO A 71 -13.22 8.82 -1.06
C PRO A 71 -12.10 9.86 -1.17
N ILE A 72 -10.88 9.42 -0.88
CA ILE A 72 -9.66 10.13 -1.27
C ILE A 72 -8.91 9.30 -2.30
N TYR A 73 -8.07 9.92 -3.12
CA TYR A 73 -7.26 9.20 -4.09
C TYR A 73 -5.79 9.24 -3.68
N TYR A 74 -5.14 8.08 -3.68
CA TYR A 74 -3.78 7.92 -3.18
C TYR A 74 -2.92 7.10 -4.15
N THR A 75 -1.64 7.43 -4.23
CA THR A 75 -0.67 6.74 -5.08
C THR A 75 0.01 5.62 -4.28
N ILE A 76 0.00 4.39 -4.80
CA ILE A 76 0.78 3.28 -4.25
C ILE A 76 1.79 2.83 -5.30
N GLU A 77 3.07 2.96 -4.95
CA GLU A 77 4.20 2.62 -5.80
C GLU A 77 4.63 1.16 -5.59
N PRO A 78 5.23 0.49 -6.60
CA PRO A 78 5.80 -0.83 -6.41
C PRO A 78 6.89 -0.82 -5.32
N ALA A 79 6.86 -1.80 -4.42
CA ALA A 79 7.94 -1.98 -3.43
C ALA A 79 9.25 -2.52 -4.05
N ALA A 80 9.16 -3.14 -5.22
CA ALA A 80 10.30 -3.59 -6.00
C ALA A 80 9.92 -3.56 -7.49
N ILE A 81 10.91 -3.27 -8.34
CA ILE A 81 10.79 -3.32 -9.80
C ILE A 81 11.67 -4.47 -10.27
N GLU A 82 11.13 -5.37 -11.09
CA GLU A 82 11.91 -6.41 -11.74
C GLU A 82 12.74 -5.80 -12.87
N LEU A 83 14.05 -6.05 -12.86
CA LEU A 83 14.97 -5.65 -13.92
C LEU A 83 15.44 -6.90 -14.68
N GLY A 84 15.44 -6.81 -16.02
CA GLY A 84 16.05 -7.81 -16.91
C GLY A 84 15.23 -9.08 -17.17
N GLY A 85 14.09 -9.30 -16.50
CA GLY A 85 13.13 -10.37 -16.85
C GLY A 85 13.68 -11.79 -16.74
N TYR A 86 14.71 -11.98 -15.91
CA TYR A 86 15.48 -13.22 -15.84
C TYR A 86 14.67 -14.43 -15.36
N GLY A 87 13.52 -14.21 -14.71
CA GLY A 87 12.60 -15.30 -14.34
C GLY A 87 12.05 -16.11 -15.53
N LEU A 88 12.14 -15.57 -16.76
CA LEU A 88 11.72 -16.25 -17.98
C LEU A 88 12.81 -17.15 -18.59
N LEU A 89 14.07 -17.01 -18.16
CA LEU A 89 15.19 -17.71 -18.77
C LEU A 89 15.31 -19.16 -18.27
N ASN A 90 14.64 -19.52 -17.16
CA ASN A 90 14.78 -20.82 -16.50
C ASN A 90 16.26 -21.21 -16.27
N GLU A 91 17.09 -20.19 -16.03
CA GLU A 91 18.51 -20.30 -15.73
C GLU A 91 18.74 -19.79 -14.31
N ASP A 92 19.59 -20.48 -13.57
CA ASP A 92 20.03 -20.03 -12.25
C ASP A 92 21.02 -18.87 -12.42
N LEU A 93 20.72 -17.74 -11.81
CA LEU A 93 21.64 -16.60 -11.74
C LEU A 93 22.53 -16.73 -10.52
N PHE A 94 23.85 -16.68 -10.72
CA PHE A 94 24.83 -16.92 -9.66
C PHE A 94 25.54 -15.65 -9.17
N ALA A 95 25.47 -14.54 -9.93
CA ALA A 95 26.13 -13.29 -9.59
C ALA A 95 25.32 -12.08 -10.08
N ILE A 96 25.52 -10.94 -9.42
CA ILE A 96 25.08 -9.63 -9.89
C ILE A 96 26.22 -8.65 -9.61
N THR A 97 26.61 -7.84 -10.60
CA THR A 97 27.60 -6.77 -10.43
C THR A 97 27.14 -5.50 -11.13
N VAL A 98 27.59 -4.35 -10.64
CA VAL A 98 27.30 -3.03 -11.22
C VAL A 98 28.61 -2.32 -11.53
N ASP A 99 28.68 -1.67 -12.70
CA ASP A 99 29.84 -0.83 -13.04
C ASP A 99 29.64 0.63 -12.61
N ALA A 100 30.66 1.47 -12.81
CA ALA A 100 30.62 2.88 -12.42
C ALA A 100 29.61 3.73 -13.22
N ASN A 101 29.05 3.20 -14.31
CA ASN A 101 28.02 3.84 -15.12
C ASN A 101 26.61 3.29 -14.82
N GLU A 102 26.46 2.53 -13.73
CA GLU A 102 25.19 1.93 -13.29
C GLU A 102 24.65 0.85 -14.24
N ASN A 103 25.49 0.26 -15.10
CA ASN A 103 25.08 -0.92 -15.85
C ASN A 103 25.06 -2.13 -14.92
N VAL A 104 23.94 -2.86 -14.92
CA VAL A 104 23.77 -4.10 -14.15
C VAL A 104 24.11 -5.30 -15.03
N TYR A 105 25.01 -6.15 -14.55
CA TYR A 105 25.40 -7.41 -15.17
C TYR A 105 24.98 -8.54 -14.24
N VAL A 106 24.33 -9.55 -14.81
CA VAL A 106 23.75 -10.70 -14.11
C VAL A 106 24.18 -11.98 -14.83
#